data_AF-A0A2E2L402-F1
#
_entry.id   AF-A0A2E2L402-F1
#
_cell.length_a   1.000
_cell.length_b   1.000
_cell.length_c   1.000
_cell.angle_alpha   90.00
_cell.angle_beta   90.00
_cell.angle_gamma   90.00
#
_symmetry.space_group_name_H-M   'P 1'
#
loop_
_entity.id
_entity.type
_entity.pdbx_description
1 polymer ?
#
loop_
_entity_poly.entity_id
_entity_poly.type
_entity_poly.pdbx_seq_one_letter_code
_entity_poly.pdbx_strand_id
1 'polypeptide(L)'
;MAENEQHRQVEVARELSAQARILAHSTRDVPAPFDSYTLLAELVATADDLEQVCKQLGAWHSRVVDGQHYAGEDNRGDGATGTVSAAAELQRAAAALGAACEALRAAHSANGVVRWFDEV
;
A
#
# COMPACT_ATOMS: atom_id res chain seq x y z
N MET A 1 -1.21 -17.77 -5.45
CA MET A 1 -2.55 -17.81 -4.81
C MET A 1 -2.34 -18.02 -3.33
N ALA A 2 -2.29 -16.94 -2.54
CA ALA A 2 -2.35 -17.09 -1.09
C ALA A 2 -3.80 -17.43 -0.75
N GLU A 3 -4.08 -18.71 -0.49
CA GLU A 3 -5.33 -19.12 0.14
C GLU A 3 -5.47 -18.34 1.45
N ASN A 4 -6.70 -17.94 1.79
CA ASN A 4 -7.06 -17.21 3.02
C ASN A 4 -6.85 -18.08 4.26
N GLU A 5 -5.63 -18.54 4.48
CA GLU A 5 -5.17 -19.23 5.67
C GLU A 5 -5.06 -18.19 6.79
N GLN A 6 -5.62 -18.51 7.97
CA GLN A 6 -5.62 -17.60 9.10
C GLN A 6 -4.18 -17.11 9.40
N HIS A 7 -4.03 -15.81 9.63
CA HIS A 7 -2.76 -15.09 9.89
C HIS A 7 -1.80 -14.87 8.72
N ARG A 8 -1.94 -15.57 7.59
CA ARG A 8 -1.03 -15.41 6.44
C ARG A 8 -0.98 -13.97 5.89
N GLN A 9 -2.12 -13.29 5.85
CA GLN A 9 -2.20 -11.91 5.39
C GLN A 9 -1.42 -10.94 6.30
N VAL A 10 -1.41 -11.18 7.61
CA VAL A 10 -0.66 -10.35 8.59
C VAL A 10 0.83 -10.58 8.44
N GLU A 11 1.26 -11.81 8.19
CA GLU A 11 2.67 -12.14 7.92
C GLU A 11 3.16 -11.45 6.64
N VAL A 12 2.40 -11.58 5.54
CA VAL A 12 2.70 -10.88 4.28
C VAL A 12 2.77 -9.36 4.47
N ALA A 13 1.84 -8.77 5.23
CA ALA A 13 1.87 -7.33 5.52
C ALA A 13 3.13 -6.93 6.34
N ARG A 14 3.58 -7.77 7.26
CA ARG A 14 4.82 -7.56 8.04
C ARG A 14 6.05 -7.63 7.15
N GLU A 15 6.11 -8.60 6.23
CA GLU A 15 7.20 -8.75 5.27
C GLU A 15 7.26 -7.54 4.32
N LEU A 16 6.13 -7.13 3.76
CA LEU A 16 6.03 -5.92 2.93
C LEU A 16 6.55 -4.68 3.68
N SER A 17 6.12 -4.49 4.93
CA SER A 17 6.58 -3.38 5.77
C SER A 17 8.09 -3.44 6.03
N ALA A 18 8.67 -4.64 6.19
CA ALA A 18 10.10 -4.81 6.36
C ALA A 18 10.88 -4.46 5.08
N GLN A 19 10.43 -4.95 3.92
CA GLN A 19 11.05 -4.64 2.64
C GLN A 19 10.96 -3.15 2.29
N ALA A 20 9.81 -2.51 2.55
CA ALA A 20 9.65 -1.06 2.36
C ALA A 20 10.63 -0.26 3.25
N ARG A 21 10.88 -0.70 4.50
CA ARG A 21 11.90 -0.08 5.37
C ARG A 21 13.30 -0.25 4.83
N ILE A 22 13.64 -1.44 4.33
CA ILE A 22 14.94 -1.72 3.72
C ILE A 22 15.13 -0.82 2.51
N LEU A 23 14.13 -0.75 1.62
CA LEU A 23 14.17 0.08 0.43
C LEU A 23 14.32 1.57 0.77
N ALA A 24 13.53 2.08 1.72
CA ALA A 24 13.64 3.48 2.17
C ALA A 24 15.01 3.81 2.78
N HIS A 25 15.67 2.83 3.40
CA HIS A 25 17.03 3.00 3.90
C HIS A 25 18.06 2.95 2.77
N SER A 26 17.93 2.00 1.84
CA SER A 26 18.87 1.84 0.73
C SER A 26 18.79 3.00 -0.24
N THR A 27 17.63 3.59 -0.52
CA THR A 27 17.51 4.73 -1.44
C THR A 27 18.10 6.04 -0.91
N ARG A 28 18.70 6.06 0.29
CA ARG A 28 19.51 7.20 0.77
C ARG A 28 20.77 7.41 -0.06
N ASP A 29 21.27 6.32 -0.65
CA ASP A 29 22.42 6.29 -1.53
C ASP A 29 22.09 5.28 -2.63
N VAL A 30 21.93 5.72 -3.88
CA VAL A 30 21.53 4.84 -4.98
C VAL A 30 22.80 4.38 -5.70
N PRO A 31 23.41 3.24 -5.33
CA PRO A 31 24.75 2.86 -5.80
C PRO A 31 24.78 2.49 -7.29
N ALA A 32 23.64 2.10 -7.84
CA ALA A 32 23.45 1.83 -9.27
C ALA A 32 22.35 2.74 -9.83
N PRO A 33 22.65 4.03 -10.10
CA PRO A 33 21.72 4.96 -10.72
C PRO A 33 21.11 4.45 -12.03
N PHE A 34 21.77 3.53 -12.74
CA PHE A 34 21.22 2.85 -13.91
C PHE A 34 19.91 2.07 -13.61
N ASP A 35 19.79 1.49 -12.41
CA ASP A 35 18.61 0.71 -12.00
C ASP A 35 17.40 1.59 -11.66
N SER A 36 17.56 2.93 -11.63
CA SER A 36 16.50 3.89 -11.29
C SER A 36 15.24 3.71 -12.13
N TYR A 37 15.35 3.29 -13.40
CA TYR A 37 14.20 3.04 -14.26
C TYR A 37 13.37 1.86 -13.72
N THR A 38 14.00 0.72 -13.48
CA THR A 38 13.37 -0.47 -12.91
C THR A 38 12.81 -0.19 -11.51
N LEU A 39 13.59 0.50 -10.66
CA LEU A 39 13.15 0.89 -9.33
C LEU A 39 11.83 1.69 -9.36
N LEU A 40 11.73 2.67 -10.28
CA LEU A 40 10.51 3.46 -10.43
C LEU A 40 9.32 2.62 -10.93
N ALA A 41 9.55 1.64 -11.81
CA ALA A 41 8.50 0.73 -12.26
C ALA A 41 7.96 -0.15 -11.12
N GLU A 42 8.85 -0.70 -10.29
CA GLU A 42 8.47 -1.51 -9.13
C GLU A 42 7.72 -0.68 -8.07
N LEU A 43 8.09 0.59 -7.89
CA LEU A 43 7.35 1.50 -7.01
C LEU A 43 5.93 1.80 -7.52
N VAL A 44 5.74 1.95 -8.85
CA VAL A 44 4.40 2.09 -9.44
C VAL A 44 3.56 0.85 -9.15
N ALA A 45 4.09 -0.36 -9.44
CA ALA A 45 3.38 -1.61 -9.19
C ALA A 45 3.03 -1.78 -7.70
N THR A 46 3.97 -1.49 -6.79
CA THR A 46 3.75 -1.57 -5.34
C THR A 46 2.63 -0.63 -4.88
N ALA A 47 2.59 0.61 -5.41
CA ALA A 47 1.56 1.57 -5.05
C ALA A 47 0.17 1.17 -5.60
N ASP A 48 0.11 0.63 -6.82
CA ASP A 48 -1.12 0.10 -7.43
C ASP A 48 -1.67 -1.10 -6.61
N ASP A 49 -0.79 -2.01 -6.17
CA ASP A 49 -1.18 -3.16 -5.34
C ASP A 49 -1.68 -2.71 -3.95
N LEU A 50 -1.02 -1.73 -3.33
CA LEU A 50 -1.47 -1.15 -2.06
C LEU A 50 -2.82 -0.44 -2.20
N GLU A 51 -3.07 0.25 -3.32
CA GLU A 51 -4.38 0.84 -3.61
C GLU A 51 -5.46 -0.25 -3.63
N GLN A 52 -5.18 -1.37 -4.29
CA GLN A 52 -6.09 -2.50 -4.36
C GLN A 52 -6.35 -3.12 -2.99
N VAL A 53 -5.32 -3.29 -2.15
CA VAL A 53 -5.46 -3.77 -0.76
C VAL A 53 -6.37 -2.83 0.04
N CYS A 54 -6.18 -1.51 -0.05
CA CYS A 54 -7.05 -0.54 0.62
C CYS A 54 -8.50 -0.65 0.15
N LYS A 55 -8.75 -0.76 -1.15
CA LYS A 55 -10.10 -0.98 -1.71
C LYS A 55 -10.75 -2.26 -1.18
N GLN A 56 -10.00 -3.36 -1.14
CA GLN A 56 -10.49 -4.66 -0.68
C GLN A 56 -10.84 -4.63 0.82
N LEU A 57 -9.97 -4.04 1.65
CA LEU A 57 -10.22 -3.89 3.08
C LEU A 57 -11.40 -2.94 3.36
N GLY A 58 -11.52 -1.85 2.60
CA GLY A 58 -12.65 -0.91 2.73
C GLY A 58 -13.98 -1.57 2.35
N ALA A 59 -13.99 -2.36 1.27
CA ALA A 59 -15.14 -3.16 0.88
C ALA A 59 -15.48 -4.26 1.92
N TRP A 60 -14.49 -4.80 2.61
CA TRP A 60 -14.72 -5.74 3.70
C TRP A 60 -15.36 -5.04 4.92
N HIS A 61 -14.79 -3.91 5.38
CA HIS A 61 -15.34 -3.12 6.49
C HIS A 61 -16.75 -2.58 6.25
N SER A 62 -17.10 -2.23 5.01
CA SER A 62 -18.46 -1.77 4.68
C SER A 62 -19.52 -2.89 4.65
N ARG A 63 -19.11 -4.16 4.67
CA ARG A 63 -20.01 -5.32 4.63
C ARG A 63 -20.19 -6.01 5.98
N VAL A 64 -19.43 -5.63 7.01
CA VAL A 64 -19.63 -6.20 8.36
C VAL A 64 -20.88 -5.62 9.02
N VAL A 65 -21.47 -6.39 9.95
CA VAL A 65 -22.77 -6.08 10.57
C VAL A 65 -22.60 -6.20 12.07
N ASP A 66 -22.99 -5.16 12.81
CA ASP A 66 -22.92 -5.12 14.27
C ASP A 66 -23.77 -6.22 14.91
N GLY A 67 -23.27 -6.81 16.00
CA GLY A 67 -23.91 -7.94 16.68
C GLY A 67 -23.86 -9.29 15.93
N GLN A 68 -23.41 -9.31 14.67
CA GLN A 68 -23.24 -10.54 13.88
C GLN A 68 -21.76 -10.83 13.57
N HIS A 69 -21.04 -9.84 13.06
CA HIS A 69 -19.64 -9.97 12.64
C HIS A 69 -18.66 -9.43 13.68
N TYR A 70 -19.13 -8.60 14.62
CA TYR A 70 -18.35 -8.09 15.76
C TYR A 70 -19.30 -7.78 16.94
N ALA A 71 -18.75 -7.72 18.15
CA ALA A 71 -19.52 -7.57 19.39
C ALA A 71 -19.70 -6.09 19.84
N GLY A 72 -19.57 -5.13 18.92
CA GLY A 72 -19.44 -3.70 19.22
C GLY A 72 -18.02 -3.27 19.63
N GLU A 73 -17.82 -1.95 19.78
CA GLU A 73 -16.58 -1.34 20.30
C GLU A 73 -16.51 -1.38 21.84
N ASP A 74 -15.36 -0.98 22.40
CA ASP A 74 -15.00 -1.06 23.83
C ASP A 74 -15.85 -0.15 24.76
N ASN A 75 -17.18 -0.28 24.78
CA ASN A 75 -18.12 0.48 25.61
C ASN A 75 -17.97 2.03 25.56
N ARG A 76 -17.14 2.57 24.65
CA ARG A 76 -16.97 4.01 24.43
C ARG A 76 -18.10 4.64 23.61
N GLY A 77 -18.97 3.79 23.05
CA GLY A 77 -20.19 4.18 22.38
C GLY A 77 -19.97 4.50 20.90
N ASP A 78 -20.91 4.00 20.09
CA ASP A 78 -21.12 4.24 18.66
C ASP A 78 -20.70 3.16 17.64
N GLY A 79 -20.34 1.94 18.06
CA GLY A 79 -19.76 0.85 17.24
C GLY A 79 -20.19 0.60 15.77
N ALA A 80 -21.29 1.15 15.26
CA ALA A 80 -21.54 1.32 13.82
C ALA A 80 -20.59 2.34 13.14
N THR A 81 -20.01 3.30 13.88
CA THR A 81 -19.14 4.36 13.36
C THR A 81 -17.73 3.87 13.08
N GLY A 82 -17.17 2.95 13.88
CA GLY A 82 -15.80 2.49 13.71
C GLY A 82 -15.54 1.77 12.38
N THR A 83 -16.42 0.85 12.00
CA THR A 83 -16.33 0.10 10.75
C THR A 83 -16.58 0.99 9.53
N VAL A 84 -17.55 1.90 9.62
CA VAL A 84 -17.81 2.93 8.60
C VAL A 84 -16.63 3.88 8.44
N SER A 85 -16.06 4.34 9.56
CA SER A 85 -14.88 5.22 9.56
C SER A 85 -13.67 4.51 8.96
N ALA A 86 -13.39 3.26 9.35
CA ALA A 86 -12.33 2.47 8.75
C ALA A 86 -12.51 2.29 7.24
N ALA A 87 -13.73 1.98 6.78
CA ALA A 87 -14.03 1.88 5.36
C ALA A 87 -13.81 3.21 4.63
N ALA A 88 -14.24 4.33 5.22
CA ALA A 88 -14.05 5.67 4.67
C ALA A 88 -12.56 6.04 4.57
N GLU A 89 -11.78 5.79 5.63
CA GLU A 89 -10.34 6.03 5.63
C GLU A 89 -9.60 5.19 4.59
N LEU A 90 -9.96 3.91 4.46
CA LEU A 90 -9.37 3.02 3.46
C LEU A 90 -9.69 3.49 2.03
N GLN A 91 -10.90 4.02 1.80
CA GLN A 91 -11.25 4.62 0.53
C GLN A 91 -10.45 5.90 0.26
N ARG A 92 -10.21 6.74 1.28
CA ARG A 92 -9.34 7.92 1.16
C ARG A 92 -7.89 7.53 0.87
N ALA A 93 -7.37 6.50 1.56
CA ALA A 93 -6.04 5.97 1.33
C ALA A 93 -5.88 5.44 -0.10
N ALA A 94 -6.86 4.68 -0.61
CA ALA A 94 -6.86 4.21 -1.99
C ALA A 94 -6.83 5.37 -3.01
N ALA A 95 -7.63 6.42 -2.79
CA ALA A 95 -7.60 7.60 -3.67
C ALA A 95 -6.24 8.32 -3.64
N ALA A 96 -5.61 8.42 -2.46
CA ALA A 96 -4.28 9.01 -2.32
C ALA A 96 -3.20 8.16 -2.99
N LEU A 97 -3.29 6.83 -2.90
CA LEU A 97 -2.38 5.90 -3.59
C LEU A 97 -2.52 6.01 -5.10
N GLY A 98 -3.75 6.09 -5.64
CA GLY A 98 -3.95 6.31 -7.07
C GLY A 98 -3.31 7.61 -7.57
N ALA A 99 -3.42 8.70 -6.80
CA ALA A 99 -2.72 9.95 -7.12
C ALA A 99 -1.19 9.81 -7.05
N ALA A 100 -0.67 9.03 -6.10
CA ALA A 100 0.76 8.73 -6.01
C ALA A 100 1.24 7.86 -7.19
N CYS A 101 0.45 6.88 -7.63
CA CYS A 101 0.75 6.06 -8.81
C CYS A 101 0.92 6.92 -10.07
N GLU A 102 0.03 7.89 -10.29
CA GLU A 102 0.15 8.82 -11.42
C GLU A 102 1.44 9.66 -11.35
N ALA A 103 1.79 10.17 -10.17
CA ALA A 103 3.05 10.89 -9.97
C ALA A 103 4.28 10.00 -10.22
N LEU A 104 4.25 8.74 -9.75
CA LEU A 104 5.32 7.76 -9.97
C LEU A 104 5.44 7.37 -11.44
N ARG A 105 4.33 7.20 -12.17
CA ARG A 105 4.33 6.95 -13.63
C ARG A 105 4.93 8.11 -14.41
N ALA A 106 4.62 9.34 -14.00
CA ALA A 106 5.23 10.54 -14.59
C ALA A 106 6.74 10.58 -14.33
N ALA A 107 7.18 10.29 -13.10
CA ALA A 107 8.60 10.20 -12.75
C ALA A 107 9.33 9.10 -13.52
N HIS A 108 8.73 7.91 -13.63
CA HIS A 108 9.26 6.79 -14.40
C HIS A 108 9.44 7.15 -15.88
N SER A 109 8.42 7.78 -16.48
CA SER A 109 8.47 8.25 -17.87
C SER A 109 9.56 9.29 -18.08
N ALA A 110 9.70 10.25 -17.17
CA ALA A 110 10.76 11.26 -17.21
C ALA A 110 12.16 10.63 -17.03
N ASN A 111 12.28 9.58 -16.21
CA ASN A 111 13.53 8.87 -16.01
C ASN A 111 13.97 8.05 -17.23
N GLY A 112 13.04 7.56 -18.06
CA GLY A 112 13.35 6.74 -19.24
C GLY A 112 14.25 7.42 -20.28
N VAL A 113 14.29 8.76 -20.30
CA VAL A 113 15.17 9.54 -21.18
C VAL A 113 16.52 9.90 -20.53
N VAL A 114 16.68 9.65 -19.23
CA VAL A 114 17.94 9.88 -18.52
C VAL A 114 18.89 8.72 -18.79
N ARG A 115 20.17 9.04 -18.98
CA ARG A 115 21.25 8.07 -19.15
C ARG A 115 22.19 8.21 -17.97
N TRP A 116 21.89 7.48 -16.91
CA TRP A 116 22.72 7.44 -15.72
C TRP A 116 23.99 6.64 -15.99
N PHE A 117 25.12 7.11 -15.46
CA PHE A 117 26.32 6.31 -15.29
C PHE A 117 26.33 5.81 -13.85
N ASP A 118 26.83 4.60 -13.62
CA ASP A 118 27.15 4.19 -12.25
C ASP A 118 28.31 5.02 -11.71
N GLU A 119 28.33 5.26 -10.40
CA GLU A 119 29.42 6.03 -9.77
C GLU A 119 30.78 5.35 -10.04
N VAL A 120 31.81 6.16 -10.32
CA VAL A 120 33.20 5.71 -10.54
C VAL A 120 33.92 5.53 -9.21
#